data_AF-A0A359IGL8-F1
#
_entry.id   AF-A0A359IGL8-F1
#
_cell.length_a   1.000
_cell.length_b   1.000
_cell.length_c   1.000
_cell.angle_alpha   90.00
_cell.angle_beta   90.00
_cell.angle_gamma   90.00
#
_symmetry.space_group_name_H-M   'P 1'
#
loop_
_entity.id
_entity.type
_entity.pdbx_description
1 polymer ?
#
loop_
_entity_poly.entity_id
_entity_poly.type
_entity_poly.pdbx_seq_one_letter_code
_entity_poly.pdbx_strand_id
1 'polypeptide(L)'
;MSRFAELNDNIMSVLFKLIDNQNLCKLLNYTSYDPLAEADIQNTATLLFDKIYPFPFSPDVDTEARSQLNVLFEDFKLGKDNPAFKNNQVTFVIVCHSSLWRISGMLRPFAIMKEIDTLFNSKNVIGIGKMEFSSGNLAWVNEKYSGYRVSYKVYDFN
;
A
#
# COMPACT_ATOMS: atom_id res chain seq x y z
N MET A 1 -9.09 23.79 11.30
CA MET A 1 -7.68 23.35 11.14
C MET A 1 -7.41 23.07 9.67
N SER A 2 -6.17 23.25 9.20
CA SER A 2 -5.84 22.96 7.80
C SER A 2 -5.80 21.45 7.59
N ARG A 3 -6.65 20.90 6.71
CA ARG A 3 -6.69 19.46 6.36
C ARG A 3 -5.36 18.87 5.90
N PHE A 4 -4.41 19.71 5.47
CA PHE A 4 -3.07 19.23 5.13
C PHE A 4 -2.17 18.98 6.35
N ALA A 5 -2.49 19.56 7.50
CA ALA A 5 -1.79 19.29 8.76
C ALA A 5 -2.03 17.85 9.24
N GLU A 6 -3.20 17.28 8.93
CA GLU A 6 -3.61 15.92 9.33
C GLU A 6 -3.03 14.82 8.42
N LEU A 7 -2.40 15.18 7.28
CA LEU A 7 -1.89 14.18 6.32
C LEU A 7 -0.82 13.28 6.91
N ASN A 8 0.02 13.82 7.80
CA ASN A 8 1.04 13.02 8.47
C ASN A 8 0.40 11.94 9.34
N ASP A 9 -0.59 12.31 10.15
CA ASP A 9 -1.24 11.37 11.07
C ASP A 9 -2.07 10.33 10.29
N ASN A 10 -2.67 10.76 9.18
CA ASN A 10 -3.39 9.88 8.27
C ASN A 10 -2.47 8.84 7.63
N ILE A 11 -1.30 9.24 7.10
CA ILE A 11 -0.40 8.27 6.48
C ILE A 11 0.15 7.30 7.51
N MET A 12 0.49 7.78 8.72
CA MET A 12 0.92 6.91 9.82
C MET A 12 -0.17 5.90 10.20
N SER A 13 -1.44 6.31 10.22
CA SER A 13 -2.58 5.41 10.47
C SER A 13 -2.72 4.31 9.41
N VAL A 14 -2.45 4.62 8.14
CA VAL A 14 -2.38 3.61 7.07
C VAL A 14 -1.20 2.67 7.29
N LEU A 15 -0.02 3.21 7.58
CA LEU A 15 1.20 2.42 7.79
C LEU A 15 1.05 1.43 8.94
N PHE A 16 0.47 1.84 10.07
CA PHE A 16 0.22 0.94 11.20
C PHE A 16 -0.71 -0.22 10.82
N LYS A 17 -1.82 0.06 10.11
CA LYS A 17 -2.70 -0.99 9.61
C LYS A 17 -2.03 -1.98 8.66
N LEU A 18 -1.06 -1.52 7.86
CA LEU A 18 -0.31 -2.40 6.96
C LEU A 18 0.61 -3.33 7.76
N ILE A 19 1.39 -2.81 8.72
CA ILE A 19 2.33 -3.62 9.49
C ILE A 19 1.67 -4.56 10.50
N ASP A 20 0.41 -4.29 10.87
CA ASP A 20 -0.42 -5.19 11.68
C ASP A 20 -0.88 -6.44 10.90
N ASN A 21 -0.82 -6.41 9.56
CA ASN A 21 -1.18 -7.56 8.73
C ASN A 21 0.04 -8.46 8.46
N GLN A 22 0.16 -9.55 9.23
CA GLN A 22 1.24 -10.53 9.07
C GLN A 22 1.33 -11.13 7.66
N ASN A 23 0.21 -11.43 6.99
CA ASN A 23 0.24 -11.98 5.64
C ASN A 23 0.85 -11.00 4.64
N LEU A 24 0.46 -9.73 4.72
CA LEU A 24 1.05 -8.67 3.90
C LEU A 24 2.56 -8.55 4.18
N CYS A 25 2.94 -8.51 5.46
CA CYS A 25 4.34 -8.40 5.86
C CYS A 25 5.19 -9.58 5.35
N LYS A 26 4.67 -10.81 5.42
CA LYS A 26 5.30 -12.00 4.85
C LYS A 26 5.48 -11.92 3.34
N LEU A 27 4.44 -11.48 2.62
CA LEU A 27 4.48 -11.30 1.16
C LEU A 27 5.50 -10.24 0.71
N LEU A 28 5.84 -9.28 1.56
CA LEU A 28 6.86 -8.26 1.29
C LEU A 28 8.26 -8.71 1.70
N ASN A 29 8.39 -9.44 2.81
CA ASN A 29 9.67 -9.80 3.40
C ASN A 29 10.29 -11.07 2.79
N TYR A 30 9.51 -12.14 2.64
CA TYR A 30 10.05 -13.45 2.27
C TYR A 30 10.10 -13.64 0.76
N THR A 31 11.26 -13.98 0.21
CA THR A 31 11.46 -14.23 -1.23
C THR A 31 11.16 -15.68 -1.64
N SER A 32 10.74 -16.53 -0.70
CA SER A 32 10.41 -17.93 -0.96
C SER A 32 9.19 -18.11 -1.86
N TYR A 33 9.04 -19.32 -2.41
CA TYR A 33 7.90 -19.69 -3.26
C TYR A 33 6.57 -19.71 -2.49
N ASP A 34 6.61 -20.01 -1.19
CA ASP A 34 5.41 -20.02 -0.33
C ASP A 34 5.60 -19.08 0.88
N PRO A 35 5.55 -17.75 0.66
CA PRO A 35 5.84 -16.79 1.72
C PRO A 35 4.81 -16.81 2.86
N LEU A 36 3.59 -17.29 2.61
CA LEU A 36 2.52 -17.32 3.63
C LEU A 36 2.70 -18.48 4.62
N ALA A 37 3.41 -19.53 4.23
CA ALA A 37 3.76 -20.66 5.10
C ALA A 37 4.94 -20.37 6.04
N GLU A 38 5.68 -19.29 5.80
CA GLU A 38 6.79 -18.85 6.65
C GLU A 38 6.30 -18.40 8.04
N ALA A 39 7.21 -18.34 9.00
CA ALA A 39 6.91 -17.87 10.35
C ALA A 39 6.47 -16.40 10.38
N ASP A 40 5.70 -16.02 11.40
CA ASP A 40 5.33 -14.62 11.63
C ASP A 40 6.57 -13.77 11.95
N ILE A 41 6.56 -12.54 11.43
CA ILE A 41 7.65 -11.59 11.62
C ILE A 41 7.49 -10.98 13.00
N GLN A 42 8.48 -11.18 13.86
CA GLN A 42 8.46 -10.76 15.27
C GLN A 42 8.32 -9.25 15.42
N ASN A 43 8.99 -8.47 14.56
CA ASN A 43 8.92 -7.02 14.56
C ASN A 43 8.64 -6.50 13.14
N THR A 44 7.36 -6.34 12.80
CA THR A 44 6.95 -5.86 11.47
C THR A 44 7.26 -4.38 11.23
N ALA A 45 7.52 -3.60 12.28
CA ALA A 45 7.87 -2.19 12.15
C ALA A 45 9.19 -1.98 11.40
N THR A 46 10.08 -2.99 11.35
CA THR A 46 11.32 -2.94 10.56
C THR A 46 11.07 -2.88 9.07
N LEU A 47 9.86 -3.22 8.60
CA LEU A 47 9.48 -3.13 7.19
C LEU A 47 9.16 -1.70 6.76
N LEU A 48 8.85 -0.80 7.70
CA LEU A 48 8.68 0.61 7.40
C LEU A 48 10.02 1.20 6.95
N PHE A 49 9.99 1.96 5.87
CA PHE A 49 11.16 2.56 5.23
C PHE A 49 12.20 1.54 4.68
N ASP A 50 11.85 0.26 4.60
CA ASP A 50 12.66 -0.79 3.93
C ASP A 50 11.87 -1.58 2.86
N LYS A 51 10.61 -1.90 3.16
CA LYS A 51 9.69 -2.56 2.21
C LYS A 51 8.39 -1.78 2.02
N ILE A 52 8.03 -0.95 2.99
CA ILE A 52 6.84 -0.10 2.97
C ILE A 52 7.28 1.36 3.07
N TYR A 53 6.99 2.15 2.04
CA TYR A 53 7.45 3.54 1.92
C TYR A 53 6.27 4.52 1.83
N PRO A 54 6.23 5.58 2.64
CA PRO A 54 5.22 6.64 2.53
C PRO A 54 5.54 7.71 1.48
N PHE A 55 6.35 7.37 0.47
CA PHE A 55 6.82 8.30 -0.57
C PHE A 55 6.98 7.58 -1.93
N PRO A 56 7.03 8.30 -3.06
CA PRO A 56 6.85 7.71 -4.40
C PRO A 56 8.10 7.06 -5.00
N PHE A 57 9.20 6.99 -4.26
CA PHE A 57 10.47 6.43 -4.72
C PHE A 57 10.95 5.32 -3.77
N SER A 58 11.79 4.41 -4.28
CA SER A 58 12.63 3.55 -3.45
C SER A 58 13.99 4.22 -3.33
N PRO A 59 14.53 4.43 -2.12
CA PRO A 59 15.78 5.16 -1.93
C PRO A 59 17.01 4.37 -2.42
N ASP A 60 16.90 3.04 -2.49
CA ASP A 60 18.02 2.16 -2.84
C ASP A 60 17.88 1.57 -4.24
N VAL A 61 19.03 1.45 -4.93
CA VAL A 61 19.18 0.68 -6.17
C VAL A 61 19.41 -0.77 -5.78
N ASP A 62 18.35 -1.57 -5.71
CA ASP A 62 18.51 -2.94 -5.25
C ASP A 62 19.25 -3.82 -6.24
N THR A 63 20.36 -4.36 -5.77
CA THR A 63 21.05 -5.47 -6.42
C THR A 63 20.31 -6.79 -6.21
N GLU A 64 19.48 -6.88 -5.16
CA GLU A 64 18.75 -8.10 -4.78
C GLU A 64 17.27 -8.05 -5.21
N ALA A 65 16.73 -9.21 -5.58
CA ALA A 65 15.32 -9.33 -5.95
C ALA A 65 14.43 -9.14 -4.71
N ARG A 66 13.57 -8.12 -4.72
CA ARG A 66 12.63 -7.85 -3.61
C ARG A 66 11.23 -7.42 -4.04
N SER A 67 10.34 -7.34 -3.06
CA SER A 67 8.98 -6.79 -3.19
C SER A 67 8.84 -5.57 -2.29
N GLN A 68 8.12 -4.55 -2.77
CA GLN A 68 7.96 -3.27 -2.10
C GLN A 68 6.54 -2.73 -2.27
N LEU A 69 6.17 -1.87 -1.33
CA LEU A 69 4.89 -1.20 -1.26
C LEU A 69 5.10 0.30 -0.99
N ASN A 70 4.68 1.16 -1.90
CA ASN A 70 4.65 2.59 -1.67
C ASN A 70 3.21 3.04 -1.39
N VAL A 71 3.02 3.92 -0.41
CA VAL A 71 1.73 4.47 0.01
C VAL A 71 1.75 5.97 -0.25
N LEU A 72 0.80 6.45 -1.06
CA LEU A 72 0.76 7.83 -1.52
C LEU A 72 -0.63 8.42 -1.27
N PHE A 73 -0.68 9.66 -0.81
CA PHE A 73 -1.88 10.47 -0.91
C PHE A 73 -1.80 11.33 -2.16
N GLU A 74 -2.77 11.16 -3.05
CA GLU A 74 -2.78 11.78 -4.37
C GLU A 74 -4.18 12.25 -4.73
N ASP A 75 -4.28 12.91 -5.89
CA ASP A 75 -5.54 13.37 -6.47
C ASP A 75 -6.34 14.31 -5.55
N PHE A 76 -5.63 15.19 -4.83
CA PHE A 76 -6.24 16.22 -3.99
C PHE A 76 -7.09 17.17 -4.84
N LYS A 77 -8.40 17.11 -4.65
CA LYS A 77 -9.39 17.91 -5.36
C LYS A 77 -10.32 18.60 -4.38
N LEU A 78 -10.74 19.81 -4.69
CA LEU A 78 -11.84 20.45 -3.98
C LEU A 78 -13.12 19.65 -4.24
N GLY A 79 -13.91 19.43 -3.19
CA GLY A 79 -15.24 18.86 -3.30
C GLY A 79 -16.10 19.73 -4.21
N LYS A 80 -16.77 19.10 -5.20
CA LYS A 80 -17.61 19.82 -6.17
C LYS A 80 -18.75 20.59 -5.48
N ASP A 81 -19.30 20.02 -4.43
CA ASP A 81 -20.46 20.57 -3.71
C ASP A 81 -20.06 21.40 -2.47
N ASN A 82 -18.83 21.21 -1.97
CA ASN A 82 -18.32 21.98 -0.85
C ASN A 82 -16.78 22.11 -0.92
N PRO A 83 -16.26 23.30 -1.28
CA PRO A 83 -14.83 23.57 -1.38
C PRO A 83 -14.05 23.41 -0.05
N ALA A 84 -14.75 23.35 1.09
CA ALA A 84 -14.12 23.06 2.38
C ALA A 84 -13.69 21.58 2.51
N PHE A 85 -14.27 20.68 1.71
CA PHE A 85 -13.88 19.27 1.65
C PHE A 85 -12.82 19.08 0.57
N LYS A 86 -11.71 18.43 0.95
CA LYS A 86 -10.66 18.03 0.02
C LYS A 86 -10.79 16.53 -0.19
N ASN A 87 -11.28 16.13 -1.35
CA ASN A 87 -11.26 14.72 -1.75
C ASN A 87 -9.83 14.34 -2.08
N ASN A 88 -9.38 13.19 -1.60
CA ASN A 88 -8.11 12.60 -1.95
C ASN A 88 -8.26 11.10 -2.18
N GLN A 89 -7.20 10.52 -2.72
CA GLN A 89 -7.08 9.08 -2.89
C GLN A 89 -5.86 8.60 -2.12
N VAL A 90 -6.00 7.42 -1.49
CA VAL A 90 -4.87 6.64 -1.00
C VAL A 90 -4.49 5.66 -2.08
N THR A 91 -3.29 5.79 -2.62
CA THR A 91 -2.74 4.92 -3.64
C THR A 91 -1.69 4.01 -3.02
N PHE A 92 -1.81 2.73 -3.31
CA PHE A 92 -0.79 1.72 -3.03
C PHE A 92 -0.11 1.32 -4.34
N VAL A 93 1.20 1.52 -4.42
CA VAL A 93 2.02 1.07 -5.56
C VAL A 93 2.78 -0.18 -5.10
N ILE A 94 2.41 -1.32 -5.67
CA ILE A 94 2.99 -2.62 -5.39
C ILE A 94 4.01 -2.89 -6.48
N VAL A 95 5.26 -3.10 -6.10
CA VAL A 95 6.35 -3.40 -7.04
C VAL A 95 7.01 -4.70 -6.61
N CYS A 96 7.15 -5.64 -7.53
CA CYS A 96 7.78 -6.93 -7.28
C CYS A 96 8.84 -7.19 -8.35
N HIS A 97 9.99 -7.72 -7.93
CA HIS A 97 10.96 -8.28 -8.87
C HIS A 97 10.32 -9.45 -9.64
N SER A 98 10.52 -9.52 -10.95
CA SER A 98 9.87 -10.47 -11.87
C SER A 98 10.08 -11.94 -11.46
N SER A 99 11.23 -12.27 -10.88
CA SER A 99 11.52 -13.62 -10.35
C SER A 99 10.67 -14.02 -9.14
N LEU A 100 10.08 -13.06 -8.42
CA LEU A 100 9.28 -13.28 -7.21
C LEU A 100 7.77 -13.26 -7.47
N TRP A 101 7.36 -13.01 -8.72
CA TRP A 101 5.95 -12.88 -9.09
C TRP A 101 5.16 -14.15 -8.82
N ARG A 102 5.72 -15.31 -9.11
CA ARG A 102 5.03 -16.59 -8.93
C ARG A 102 5.26 -17.10 -7.52
N ILE A 103 4.18 -17.33 -6.79
CA ILE A 103 4.17 -17.99 -5.49
C ILE A 103 3.23 -19.21 -5.53
N SER A 104 3.11 -19.93 -4.41
CA SER A 104 2.26 -21.10 -4.27
C SER A 104 0.81 -20.79 -4.66
N GLY A 105 0.40 -21.31 -5.83
CA GLY A 105 -0.98 -21.18 -6.34
C GLY A 105 -1.45 -19.80 -6.83
N MET A 106 -0.62 -18.75 -6.77
CA MET A 106 -1.04 -17.39 -7.15
C MET A 106 0.13 -16.48 -7.56
N LEU A 107 -0.20 -15.23 -7.95
CA LEU A 107 0.79 -14.19 -8.17
C LEU A 107 0.94 -13.33 -6.92
N ARG A 108 2.18 -13.09 -6.50
CA ARG A 108 2.55 -12.24 -5.36
C ARG A 108 1.89 -10.86 -5.40
N PRO A 109 1.92 -10.09 -6.50
CA PRO A 109 1.22 -8.80 -6.54
C PRO A 109 -0.28 -8.92 -6.28
N PHE A 110 -0.95 -9.99 -6.74
CA PHE A 110 -2.38 -10.20 -6.48
C PHE A 110 -2.65 -10.59 -5.03
N ALA A 111 -1.77 -11.38 -4.42
CA ALA A 111 -1.86 -11.68 -2.99
C ALA A 111 -1.73 -10.39 -2.16
N ILE A 112 -0.78 -9.52 -2.50
CA ILE A 112 -0.61 -8.21 -1.84
C ILE A 112 -1.85 -7.33 -2.06
N MET A 113 -2.38 -7.24 -3.29
CA MET A 113 -3.62 -6.49 -3.57
C MET A 113 -4.80 -6.99 -2.73
N LYS A 114 -4.97 -8.31 -2.59
CA LYS A 114 -6.03 -8.91 -1.77
C LYS A 114 -5.92 -8.50 -0.31
N GLU A 115 -4.72 -8.54 0.27
CA GLU A 115 -4.52 -8.15 1.67
C GLU A 115 -4.79 -6.64 1.87
N ILE A 116 -4.39 -5.79 0.92
CA ILE A 116 -4.72 -4.35 0.94
C ILE A 116 -6.24 -4.14 0.83
N ASP A 117 -6.91 -4.80 -0.10
CA ASP A 117 -8.36 -4.66 -0.28
C ASP A 117 -9.12 -5.10 0.98
N THR A 118 -8.68 -6.19 1.61
CA THR A 118 -9.25 -6.68 2.88
C THR A 118 -9.12 -5.67 4.02
N LEU A 119 -7.99 -4.95 4.08
CA LEU A 119 -7.70 -3.96 5.12
C LEU A 119 -8.46 -2.65 4.93
N PHE A 120 -8.65 -2.20 3.70
CA PHE A 120 -9.09 -0.83 3.42
C PHE A 120 -10.42 -0.71 2.68
N ASN A 121 -10.77 -1.66 1.81
CA ASN A 121 -11.97 -1.50 0.98
C ASN A 121 -13.26 -1.58 1.81
N SER A 122 -14.10 -0.56 1.69
CA SER A 122 -15.32 -0.39 2.48
C SER A 122 -15.08 -0.40 3.99
N LYS A 123 -13.85 -0.11 4.44
CA LYS A 123 -13.49 -0.01 5.85
C LYS A 123 -13.32 1.45 6.26
N ASN A 124 -13.70 1.73 7.50
CA ASN A 124 -13.38 3.00 8.15
C ASN A 124 -11.99 2.90 8.76
N VAL A 125 -11.09 3.79 8.33
CA VAL A 125 -9.78 3.98 8.95
C VAL A 125 -9.87 5.19 9.86
N ILE A 126 -9.50 5.01 11.13
CA ILE A 126 -9.51 6.08 12.14
C ILE A 126 -8.64 7.25 11.63
N GLY A 127 -9.17 8.47 11.72
CA GLY A 127 -8.51 9.69 11.24
C GLY A 127 -8.68 9.99 9.75
N ILE A 128 -8.99 8.98 8.92
CA ILE A 128 -9.05 9.13 7.46
C ILE A 128 -10.50 9.14 6.95
N GLY A 129 -11.34 8.25 7.49
CA GLY A 129 -12.71 8.02 7.00
C GLY A 129 -12.86 6.71 6.25
N LYS A 130 -13.91 6.59 5.43
CA LYS A 130 -14.18 5.38 4.66
C LYS A 130 -13.36 5.36 3.39
N MET A 131 -12.74 4.22 3.10
CA MET A 131 -12.02 4.01 1.86
C MET A 131 -12.84 3.11 0.92
N GLU A 132 -12.96 3.50 -0.35
CA GLU A 132 -13.63 2.70 -1.38
C GLU A 132 -12.73 2.53 -2.60
N PHE A 133 -12.70 1.32 -3.16
CA PHE A 133 -11.91 1.03 -4.35
C PHE A 133 -12.26 2.00 -5.50
N SER A 134 -11.22 2.58 -6.12
CA SER A 134 -11.34 3.58 -7.18
C SER A 134 -10.80 3.06 -8.51
N SER A 135 -9.58 2.51 -8.50
CA SER A 135 -8.94 2.01 -9.72
C SER A 135 -7.82 1.02 -9.41
N GLY A 136 -7.48 0.19 -10.40
CA GLY A 136 -6.32 -0.69 -10.39
C GLY A 136 -5.66 -0.65 -11.77
N ASN A 137 -4.36 -0.36 -11.82
CA ASN A 137 -3.60 -0.22 -13.05
C ASN A 137 -2.26 -0.95 -12.93
N LEU A 138 -1.68 -1.36 -14.06
CA LEU A 138 -0.33 -1.90 -14.06
C LEU A 138 0.68 -0.80 -13.69
N ALA A 139 1.65 -1.14 -12.85
CA ALA A 139 2.81 -0.30 -12.54
C ALA A 139 4.04 -0.94 -13.18
N TRP A 140 4.52 -0.36 -14.28
CA TRP A 140 5.75 -0.80 -14.95
C TRP A 140 6.90 0.11 -14.52
N VAL A 141 7.92 -0.45 -13.85
CA VAL A 141 9.10 0.31 -13.41
C VAL A 141 10.24 0.08 -14.40
N ASN A 142 10.58 -1.18 -14.67
CA ASN A 142 11.56 -1.61 -15.66
C ASN A 142 11.38 -3.11 -15.99
N GLU A 143 12.29 -3.69 -16.77
CA GLU A 143 12.23 -5.11 -17.17
C GLU A 143 12.25 -6.10 -15.99
N LYS A 144 12.86 -5.71 -14.87
CA LYS A 144 12.97 -6.54 -13.67
C LYS A 144 11.86 -6.26 -12.66
N TYR A 145 11.31 -5.05 -12.65
CA TYR A 145 10.38 -4.60 -11.63
C TYR A 145 9.07 -4.13 -12.24
N SER A 146 8.00 -4.79 -11.84
CA SER A 146 6.64 -4.43 -12.21
C SER A 146 5.66 -4.87 -11.13
N GLY A 147 4.44 -4.37 -11.21
CA GLY A 147 3.35 -4.75 -10.33
C GLY A 147 2.12 -3.92 -10.61
N TYR A 148 1.47 -3.41 -9.56
CA TYR A 148 0.16 -2.76 -9.70
C TYR A 148 0.04 -1.53 -8.82
N ARG A 149 -0.66 -0.53 -9.34
CA ARG A 149 -1.11 0.66 -8.63
C ARG A 149 -2.60 0.52 -8.34
N VAL A 150 -2.98 0.41 -7.07
CA VAL A 150 -4.39 0.39 -6.64
C VAL A 150 -4.69 1.63 -5.83
N SER A 151 -5.80 2.31 -6.15
CA SER A 151 -6.20 3.54 -5.48
C SER A 151 -7.58 3.39 -4.84
N TYR A 152 -7.73 4.00 -3.67
CA TYR A 152 -8.98 4.06 -2.91
C TYR A 152 -9.36 5.50 -2.67
N LYS A 153 -10.61 5.87 -2.97
CA LYS A 153 -11.16 7.18 -2.63
C LYS A 153 -11.46 7.23 -1.14
N VAL A 154 -11.12 8.35 -0.52
CA VAL A 154 -11.47 8.64 0.86
C VAL A 154 -12.78 9.42 0.88
N TYR A 155 -13.73 8.93 1.65
CA TYR A 155 -14.99 9.61 1.97
C TYR A 155 -15.01 9.94 3.44
N ASP A 156 -15.06 11.23 3.74
CA ASP A 156 -15.23 11.71 5.10
C ASP A 156 -16.72 11.72 5.43
N PHE A 157 -17.11 11.03 6.51
CA PHE A 157 -18.46 11.07 7.03
C PHE A 157 -18.54 12.16 8.10
N ASN A 158 -18.82 13.38 7.67
CA ASN A 158 -19.34 14.41 8.57
C ASN A 158 -20.85 14.54 8.38
#